data_AF-A0A9D7HUS6-F1
#
_entry.id   AF-A0A9D7HUS6-F1
#
_cell.length_a   1.000
_cell.length_b   1.000
_cell.length_c   1.000
_cell.angle_alpha   90.00
_cell.angle_beta   90.00
_cell.angle_gamma   90.00
#
_symmetry.space_group_name_H-M   'P 1'
#
loop_
_entity.id
_entity.type
_entity.pdbx_description
1 polymer ?
#
loop_
_entity_poly.entity_id
_entity_poly.type
_entity_poly.pdbx_seq_one_letter_code
_entity_poly.pdbx_strand_id
1 'polypeptide(L)'
;MTKMTMTIVRKALSVSIPALVLISSFFSYSTPAIADSSAKKAIAWMPYDSAIVKAKKENKHVLIHFTTSWCGWCKKMIAETYTNPNVMGIVNSDFVTARVDGDSYGVLKLADGDITEKGLTMQYGVRSYPTTFFLEPTGTKIAGAPGYLDTTQMLYVLGFISGNYNEDIAFTDYVSMQKKLESVRPDAKLKLGMTAKQVRTSWGDPAKVEPKTSDKGNLEEWAYGTNQFLIFKDGKLRGFQEREVSANSTKVKATNP
;
A
#
# COMPACT_ATOMS: atom_id res chain seq x y z
N MET A 1 -86.04 3.23 -27.46
CA MET A 1 -87.23 3.54 -26.63
C MET A 1 -87.21 2.52 -25.50
N THR A 2 -86.91 2.85 -24.25
CA THR A 2 -87.72 3.65 -23.32
C THR A 2 -86.85 4.11 -22.16
N LYS A 3 -87.20 5.29 -21.61
CA LYS A 3 -86.57 6.03 -20.49
C LYS A 3 -86.46 5.20 -19.20
N MET A 4 -85.63 5.62 -18.24
CA MET A 4 -86.02 6.30 -16.98
C MET A 4 -85.39 5.46 -15.84
N THR A 5 -84.86 5.91 -14.70
CA THR A 5 -84.77 7.19 -13.98
C THR A 5 -83.81 6.98 -12.80
N MET A 6 -83.09 8.02 -12.38
CA MET A 6 -82.48 8.09 -11.04
C MET A 6 -83.57 8.12 -9.96
N THR A 7 -83.33 7.48 -8.82
CA THR A 7 -83.92 7.91 -7.54
C THR A 7 -82.93 7.63 -6.40
N ILE A 8 -82.56 8.70 -5.73
CA ILE A 8 -81.76 8.74 -4.51
C ILE A 8 -82.69 8.43 -3.33
N VAL A 9 -82.31 7.53 -2.43
CA VAL A 9 -82.90 7.46 -1.08
C VAL A 9 -81.80 7.36 -0.03
N ARG A 10 -81.77 8.37 0.83
CA ARG A 10 -80.93 8.53 2.02
C ARG A 10 -81.38 7.55 3.11
N LYS A 11 -80.45 6.94 3.86
CA LYS A 11 -80.70 6.62 5.28
C LYS A 11 -79.41 6.32 6.08
N ALA A 12 -79.18 7.24 7.02
CA ALA A 12 -78.56 7.13 8.34
C ALA A 12 -77.27 6.29 8.51
N LEU A 13 -76.16 7.02 8.70
CA LEU A 13 -75.00 6.56 9.44
C LEU A 13 -75.38 6.28 10.89
N SER A 14 -75.09 5.07 11.39
CA SER A 14 -74.78 4.83 12.79
C SER A 14 -73.34 4.33 12.85
N VAL A 15 -72.41 5.23 13.19
CA VAL A 15 -71.00 4.91 13.38
C VAL A 15 -70.84 4.32 14.78
N SER A 16 -70.70 3.01 14.87
CA SER A 16 -70.19 2.34 16.07
C SER A 16 -68.67 2.26 15.92
N ILE A 17 -67.96 3.04 16.74
CA ILE A 17 -66.49 3.02 16.83
C ILE A 17 -66.08 1.69 17.50
N PRO A 18 -65.39 0.76 16.81
CA PRO A 18 -64.77 -0.36 17.49
C PRO A 18 -63.48 0.14 18.15
N ALA A 19 -63.32 -0.15 19.44
CA ALA A 19 -62.13 0.15 20.22
C ALA A 19 -60.87 -0.37 19.50
N LEU A 20 -60.01 0.56 19.09
CA LEU A 20 -58.73 0.29 18.47
C LEU A 20 -57.76 -0.22 19.55
N VAL A 21 -57.62 -1.55 19.63
CA VAL A 21 -56.58 -2.19 20.43
C VAL A 21 -55.24 -1.88 19.77
N LEU A 22 -54.52 -0.90 20.32
CA LEU A 22 -53.13 -0.60 19.95
C LEU A 22 -52.24 -1.75 20.43
N ILE A 23 -52.09 -2.77 19.59
CA ILE A 23 -51.04 -3.77 19.72
C ILE A 23 -49.73 -3.04 19.42
N SER A 24 -49.04 -2.57 20.45
CA SER A 24 -47.67 -2.07 20.34
C SER A 24 -46.76 -3.23 19.94
N SER A 25 -46.67 -3.44 18.63
CA SER A 25 -45.70 -4.32 18.02
C SER A 25 -44.33 -3.72 18.32
N PHE A 26 -43.68 -4.22 19.38
CA PHE A 26 -42.25 -4.06 19.60
C PHE A 26 -41.53 -4.75 18.44
N PHE A 27 -41.48 -4.06 17.30
CA PHE A 27 -40.59 -4.40 16.22
C PHE A 27 -39.20 -4.11 16.75
N SER A 28 -38.56 -5.12 17.34
CA SER A 28 -37.13 -5.10 17.61
C SER A 28 -36.42 -4.91 16.27
N TYR A 29 -36.15 -3.65 15.93
CA TYR A 29 -35.18 -3.32 14.90
C TYR A 29 -33.83 -3.80 15.43
N SER A 30 -33.48 -5.04 15.10
CA SER A 30 -32.11 -5.51 15.19
C SER A 30 -31.28 -4.55 14.36
N THR A 31 -30.56 -3.64 15.02
CA THR A 31 -29.53 -2.86 14.36
C THR A 31 -28.58 -3.87 13.72
N PRO A 32 -28.36 -3.84 12.39
CA PRO A 32 -27.30 -4.65 11.81
C PRO A 32 -26.01 -4.18 12.46
N ALA A 33 -25.38 -5.05 13.23
CA ALA A 33 -24.02 -4.83 13.68
C ALA A 33 -23.18 -4.62 12.43
N ILE A 34 -22.67 -3.40 12.25
CA ILE A 34 -21.64 -3.12 11.26
C ILE A 34 -20.45 -3.97 11.69
N ALA A 35 -20.32 -5.16 11.12
CA ALA A 35 -19.15 -5.99 11.28
C ALA A 35 -17.97 -5.15 10.77
N ASP A 36 -17.07 -4.80 11.69
CA ASP A 36 -15.81 -4.15 11.37
C ASP A 36 -15.05 -5.06 10.41
N SER A 37 -15.09 -4.74 9.12
CA SER A 37 -14.44 -5.53 8.05
C SER A 37 -12.91 -5.44 8.08
N SER A 38 -12.31 -4.85 9.12
CA SER A 38 -10.86 -4.65 9.22
C SER A 38 -10.08 -5.85 9.76
N ALA A 39 -10.61 -7.07 9.67
CA ALA A 39 -9.80 -8.27 9.82
C ALA A 39 -8.71 -8.28 8.73
N LYS A 40 -7.53 -7.75 9.05
CA LYS A 40 -6.43 -7.61 8.11
C LYS A 40 -6.06 -8.98 7.56
N LYS A 41 -6.23 -9.14 6.24
CA LYS A 41 -6.06 -10.42 5.55
C LYS A 41 -4.60 -10.87 5.65
N ALA A 42 -4.40 -12.12 6.06
CA ALA A 42 -3.08 -12.74 6.03
C ALA A 42 -2.49 -12.75 4.61
N ILE A 43 -1.17 -12.71 4.49
CA ILE A 43 -0.47 -12.76 3.20
C ILE A 43 -0.74 -14.11 2.53
N ALA A 44 -1.24 -14.08 1.30
CA ALA A 44 -1.62 -15.26 0.53
C ALA A 44 -0.44 -15.79 -0.31
N TRP A 45 0.40 -16.62 0.32
CA TRP A 45 1.52 -17.28 -0.33
C TRP A 45 1.05 -18.32 -1.37
N MET A 46 1.65 -18.30 -2.57
CA MET A 46 1.38 -19.30 -3.61
C MET A 46 2.67 -19.89 -4.19
N PRO A 47 2.57 -20.99 -4.98
CA PRO A 47 3.70 -21.50 -5.74
C PRO A 47 4.28 -20.44 -6.70
N TYR A 48 5.57 -20.51 -6.94
CA TYR A 48 6.28 -19.51 -7.75
C TYR A 48 5.71 -19.36 -9.17
N ASP A 49 5.47 -20.46 -9.88
CA ASP A 49 4.92 -20.44 -11.24
C ASP A 49 3.56 -19.70 -11.32
N SER A 50 2.68 -19.99 -10.37
CA SER A 50 1.38 -19.34 -10.21
C SER A 50 1.52 -17.86 -9.89
N ALA A 51 2.49 -17.50 -9.04
CA ALA A 51 2.78 -16.11 -8.70
C ALA A 51 3.25 -15.31 -9.91
N ILE A 52 4.14 -15.86 -10.75
CA ILE A 52 4.62 -15.18 -11.97
C ILE A 52 3.48 -14.93 -12.94
N VAL A 53 2.63 -15.94 -13.18
CA VAL A 53 1.46 -15.80 -14.07
C VAL A 53 0.52 -14.71 -13.56
N LYS A 54 0.21 -14.73 -12.26
CA LYS A 54 -0.68 -13.73 -11.64
C LYS A 54 -0.07 -12.33 -11.68
N ALA A 55 1.21 -12.19 -11.37
CA ALA A 55 1.92 -10.91 -11.36
C ALA A 55 1.92 -10.25 -12.74
N LYS A 56 2.19 -11.02 -13.80
CA LYS A 56 2.11 -10.53 -15.18
C LYS A 56 0.70 -10.08 -15.56
N LYS A 57 -0.32 -10.83 -15.13
CA LYS A 57 -1.74 -10.50 -15.40
C LYS A 57 -2.20 -9.25 -14.66
N GLU A 58 -1.78 -9.08 -13.40
CA GLU A 58 -2.18 -7.96 -12.55
C GLU A 58 -1.23 -6.75 -12.66
N ASN A 59 -0.15 -6.87 -13.43
CA ASN A 59 0.93 -5.89 -13.52
C ASN A 59 1.48 -5.48 -12.14
N LYS A 60 1.74 -6.48 -11.28
CA LYS A 60 2.23 -6.28 -9.90
C LYS A 60 3.61 -6.88 -9.69
N HIS A 61 4.38 -6.27 -8.79
CA HIS A 61 5.66 -6.82 -8.36
C HIS A 61 5.47 -8.18 -7.66
N VAL A 62 6.52 -9.00 -7.66
CA VAL A 62 6.53 -10.29 -6.95
C VAL A 62 7.44 -10.19 -5.74
N LEU A 63 6.97 -10.64 -4.58
CA LEU A 63 7.80 -10.90 -3.39
C LEU A 63 7.95 -12.41 -3.23
N ILE A 64 9.17 -12.91 -3.29
CA ILE A 64 9.49 -14.33 -3.11
C ILE A 64 10.14 -14.52 -1.76
N HIS A 65 9.57 -15.42 -0.94
CA HIS A 65 10.16 -15.87 0.31
C HIS A 65 10.75 -17.27 0.12
N PHE A 66 12.08 -17.35 0.03
CA PHE A 66 12.82 -18.61 0.08
C PHE A 66 12.98 -19.05 1.53
N THR A 67 12.63 -20.31 1.80
CA THR A 67 12.53 -20.86 3.16
C THR A 67 12.85 -22.36 3.17
N THR A 68 12.88 -22.95 4.37
CA THR A 68 12.90 -24.40 4.60
C THR A 68 12.11 -24.74 5.87
N SER A 69 11.68 -26.00 6.02
CA SER A 69 10.87 -26.45 7.16
C SER A 69 11.58 -26.37 8.52
N TRP A 70 12.90 -26.51 8.55
CA TRP A 70 13.74 -26.48 9.74
C TRP A 70 14.23 -25.07 10.10
N CYS A 71 14.08 -24.08 9.22
CA CYS A 71 14.61 -22.74 9.41
C CYS A 71 13.86 -21.95 10.51
N GLY A 72 14.49 -21.80 11.68
CA GLY A 72 13.94 -21.05 12.80
C GLY A 72 13.72 -19.56 12.49
N TRP A 73 14.67 -18.91 11.83
CA TRP A 73 14.57 -17.49 11.43
C TRP A 73 13.45 -17.24 10.42
N CYS A 74 13.14 -18.23 9.57
CA CYS A 74 12.02 -18.15 8.63
C CYS A 74 10.69 -18.15 9.38
N LYS A 75 10.54 -19.06 10.37
CA LYS A 75 9.36 -19.10 11.24
C LYS A 75 9.19 -17.80 12.02
N LYS A 76 10.29 -17.27 12.56
CA LYS A 76 10.30 -15.97 13.25
C LYS A 76 9.84 -14.83 12.33
N MET A 77 10.36 -14.77 11.10
CA MET A 77 10.00 -13.74 10.12
C MET A 77 8.52 -13.81 9.72
N ILE A 78 7.97 -15.03 9.58
CA ILE A 78 6.52 -15.21 9.37
C ILE A 78 5.74 -14.67 10.56
N ALA A 79 6.13 -15.01 11.78
CA ALA A 79 5.41 -14.68 13.00
C ALA A 79 5.50 -13.20 13.43
N GLU A 80 6.60 -12.51 13.14
CA GLU A 80 6.86 -11.13 13.59
C GLU A 80 6.74 -10.10 12.46
N THR A 81 7.30 -10.40 11.29
CA THR A 81 7.40 -9.43 10.18
C THR A 81 6.20 -9.54 9.25
N TYR A 82 5.89 -10.74 8.75
CA TYR A 82 4.83 -10.92 7.74
C TYR A 82 3.41 -10.85 8.33
N THR A 83 3.24 -11.04 9.63
CA THR A 83 1.98 -10.79 10.37
C THR A 83 1.82 -9.33 10.78
N ASN A 84 2.85 -8.49 10.60
CA ASN A 84 2.75 -7.09 10.98
C ASN A 84 1.65 -6.39 10.16
N PRO A 85 0.70 -5.70 10.80
CA PRO A 85 -0.42 -5.04 10.14
C PRO A 85 -0.07 -4.04 9.02
N ASN A 86 1.11 -3.42 9.07
CA ASN A 86 1.57 -2.48 8.04
C ASN A 86 2.24 -3.23 6.88
N VAL A 87 3.01 -4.28 7.19
CA VAL A 87 3.61 -5.17 6.19
C VAL A 87 2.52 -5.86 5.39
N MET A 88 1.53 -6.48 6.04
CA MET A 88 0.39 -7.12 5.35
C MET A 88 -0.37 -6.13 4.46
N GLY A 89 -0.50 -4.87 4.90
CA GLY A 89 -1.18 -3.83 4.12
C GLY A 89 -0.50 -3.61 2.77
N ILE A 90 0.81 -3.34 2.80
CA ILE A 90 1.58 -3.08 1.58
C ILE A 90 1.73 -4.35 0.72
N VAL A 91 2.02 -5.49 1.35
CA VAL A 91 2.21 -6.75 0.62
C VAL A 91 0.93 -7.15 -0.12
N ASN A 92 -0.23 -7.10 0.53
CA ASN A 92 -1.48 -7.50 -0.13
C ASN A 92 -1.96 -6.51 -1.19
N SER A 93 -1.62 -5.22 -1.07
CA SER A 93 -2.02 -4.22 -2.06
C SER A 93 -1.12 -4.27 -3.29
N ASP A 94 0.19 -4.32 -3.08
CA ASP A 94 1.17 -3.95 -4.12
C ASP A 94 1.95 -5.15 -4.68
N PHE A 95 1.88 -6.32 -4.02
CA PHE A 95 2.67 -7.49 -4.39
C PHE A 95 1.82 -8.74 -4.64
N VAL A 96 2.32 -9.60 -5.53
CA VAL A 96 1.98 -11.02 -5.57
C VAL A 96 3.06 -11.77 -4.80
N THR A 97 2.71 -12.71 -3.92
CA THR A 97 3.68 -13.38 -3.06
C THR A 97 3.89 -14.84 -3.42
N ALA A 98 5.15 -15.24 -3.53
CA ALA A 98 5.56 -16.63 -3.74
C ALA A 98 6.29 -17.16 -2.51
N ARG A 99 6.04 -18.42 -2.17
CA ARG A 99 6.89 -19.19 -1.24
C ARG A 99 7.62 -20.25 -2.02
N VAL A 100 8.92 -20.38 -1.79
CA VAL A 100 9.74 -21.45 -2.38
C VAL A 100 10.46 -22.18 -1.25
N ASP A 101 10.24 -23.48 -1.16
CA ASP A 101 10.95 -24.33 -0.20
C ASP A 101 12.23 -24.90 -0.81
N GLY A 102 13.38 -24.46 -0.33
CA GLY A 102 14.66 -24.78 -0.94
C GLY A 102 15.13 -26.23 -0.79
N ASP A 103 14.47 -27.02 0.07
CA ASP A 103 14.71 -28.46 0.20
C ASP A 103 13.67 -29.32 -0.52
N SER A 104 12.63 -28.70 -1.08
CA SER A 104 11.55 -29.39 -1.77
C SER A 104 11.92 -29.77 -3.20
N TYR A 105 11.55 -30.99 -3.57
CA TYR A 105 11.58 -31.48 -4.96
C TYR A 105 10.24 -31.30 -5.68
N GLY A 106 9.31 -30.52 -5.10
CA GLY A 106 8.07 -30.13 -5.76
C GLY A 106 8.36 -29.45 -7.11
N VAL A 107 7.67 -29.90 -8.15
CA VAL A 107 7.88 -29.41 -9.52
C VAL A 107 7.04 -28.17 -9.79
N LEU A 108 7.70 -27.13 -10.27
CA LEU A 108 7.14 -25.88 -10.77
C LEU A 108 7.10 -25.94 -12.30
N LYS A 109 5.98 -25.49 -12.89
CA LYS A 109 5.74 -25.54 -14.34
C LYS A 109 6.04 -24.18 -14.95
N LEU A 110 7.25 -23.99 -15.46
CA LEU A 110 7.65 -22.72 -16.10
C LEU A 110 7.50 -22.79 -17.62
N ALA A 111 7.51 -21.63 -18.27
CA ALA A 111 7.36 -21.56 -19.73
C ALA A 111 8.56 -22.17 -20.49
N ASP A 112 9.74 -22.15 -19.88
CA ASP A 112 11.01 -22.66 -20.39
C ASP A 112 11.34 -24.10 -19.93
N GLY A 113 10.48 -24.69 -19.10
CA GLY A 113 10.60 -26.07 -18.65
C GLY A 113 10.17 -26.29 -17.20
N ASP A 114 10.11 -27.55 -16.81
CA ASP A 114 9.85 -27.94 -15.43
C ASP A 114 11.12 -27.79 -14.57
N ILE A 115 10.97 -27.25 -13.36
CA ILE A 115 12.07 -27.15 -12.39
C ILE A 115 11.56 -27.50 -10.99
N THR A 116 12.41 -28.05 -10.13
CA THR A 116 12.04 -28.25 -8.72
C THR A 116 12.18 -26.94 -7.93
N GLU A 117 11.48 -26.79 -6.81
CA GLU A 117 11.68 -25.65 -5.89
C GLU A 117 13.16 -25.53 -5.45
N LYS A 118 13.82 -26.65 -5.16
CA LYS A 118 15.26 -26.71 -4.90
C LYS A 118 16.09 -26.23 -6.09
N GLY A 119 15.78 -26.69 -7.30
CA GLY A 119 16.44 -26.24 -8.53
C GLY A 119 16.29 -24.74 -8.75
N LEU A 120 15.08 -24.21 -8.56
CA LEU A 120 14.80 -22.77 -8.64
C LEU A 120 15.62 -21.99 -7.60
N THR A 121 15.69 -22.50 -6.37
CA THR A 121 16.48 -21.89 -5.29
C THR A 121 17.96 -21.80 -5.65
N MET A 122 18.51 -22.84 -6.29
CA MET A 122 19.88 -22.82 -6.82
C MET A 122 20.05 -21.83 -7.98
N GLN A 123 19.09 -21.76 -8.90
CA GLN A 123 19.10 -20.82 -10.04
C GLN A 123 19.08 -19.36 -9.57
N TYR A 124 18.34 -19.06 -8.51
CA TYR A 124 18.32 -17.74 -7.86
C TYR A 124 19.58 -17.44 -7.04
N GLY A 125 20.49 -18.40 -6.88
CA GLY A 125 21.73 -18.26 -6.13
C GLY A 125 21.52 -18.11 -4.62
N VAL A 126 20.41 -18.65 -4.09
CA VAL A 126 20.09 -18.57 -2.65
C VAL A 126 21.01 -19.52 -1.88
N ARG A 127 21.74 -18.96 -0.90
CA ARG A 127 22.74 -19.70 -0.09
C ARG A 127 22.39 -19.78 1.40
N SER A 128 21.35 -19.06 1.83
CA SER A 128 20.91 -19.02 3.23
C SER A 128 19.41 -18.73 3.31
N TYR A 129 18.81 -19.05 4.46
CA TYR A 129 17.39 -18.84 4.71
C TYR A 129 17.17 -18.04 6.02
N PRO A 130 16.12 -17.20 6.08
CA PRO A 130 15.26 -16.85 4.96
C PRO A 130 16.02 -16.00 3.93
N THR A 131 15.56 -15.98 2.69
CA THR A 131 16.01 -15.01 1.69
C THR A 131 14.79 -14.46 0.97
N THR A 132 14.72 -13.13 0.84
CA THR A 132 13.59 -12.46 0.17
C THR A 132 14.04 -11.86 -1.16
N PHE A 133 13.35 -12.16 -2.24
CA PHE A 133 13.59 -11.55 -3.55
C PHE A 133 12.39 -10.73 -3.99
N PHE A 134 12.67 -9.70 -4.78
CA PHE A 134 11.65 -8.85 -5.40
C PHE A 134 11.84 -8.85 -6.91
N LEU A 135 10.75 -9.06 -7.64
CA LEU A 135 10.74 -9.07 -9.09
C LEU A 135 9.76 -8.04 -9.65
N GLU A 136 10.05 -7.58 -10.86
CA GLU A 136 9.10 -6.90 -11.73
C GLU A 136 7.93 -7.83 -12.11
N PRO A 137 6.80 -7.28 -12.61
CA PRO A 137 5.68 -8.08 -13.13
C PRO A 137 6.08 -9.06 -14.24
N THR A 138 7.17 -8.77 -14.94
CA THR A 138 7.75 -9.59 -16.02
C THR A 138 8.50 -10.82 -15.51
N GLY A 139 8.80 -10.89 -14.20
CA GLY A 139 9.67 -11.90 -13.60
C GLY A 139 11.14 -11.48 -13.51
N THR A 140 11.51 -10.30 -14.01
CA THR A 140 12.87 -9.76 -13.92
C THR A 140 13.21 -9.41 -12.47
N LYS A 141 14.39 -9.82 -12.01
CA LYS A 141 14.86 -9.54 -10.64
C LYS A 141 15.16 -8.05 -10.43
N ILE A 142 14.58 -7.47 -9.38
CA ILE A 142 14.89 -6.12 -8.90
C ILE A 142 15.97 -6.19 -7.81
N ALA A 143 15.69 -6.92 -6.73
CA ALA A 143 16.55 -6.96 -5.55
C ALA A 143 16.44 -8.29 -4.82
N GLY A 144 17.46 -8.59 -4.00
CA GLY A 144 17.46 -9.73 -3.09
C GLY A 144 18.05 -9.33 -1.74
N ALA A 145 17.41 -9.77 -0.67
CA ALA A 145 17.79 -9.52 0.71
C ALA A 145 17.94 -10.86 1.45
N PRO A 146 19.18 -11.36 1.63
CA PRO A 146 19.42 -12.57 2.39
C PRO A 146 19.25 -12.30 3.89
N GLY A 147 18.79 -13.31 4.62
CA GLY A 147 18.61 -13.27 6.06
C GLY A 147 17.25 -12.75 6.51
N TYR A 148 17.11 -12.73 7.85
CA TYR A 148 15.93 -12.20 8.53
C TYR A 148 15.81 -10.69 8.30
N LEU A 149 14.63 -10.23 7.89
CA LEU A 149 14.28 -8.81 7.90
C LEU A 149 13.28 -8.57 9.03
N ASP A 150 13.63 -7.66 9.94
CA ASP A 150 12.67 -7.17 10.93
C ASP A 150 11.57 -6.32 10.25
N THR A 151 10.55 -5.97 11.04
CA THR A 151 9.43 -5.15 10.56
C THR A 151 9.88 -3.86 9.90
N THR A 152 10.83 -3.14 10.50
CA THR A 152 11.29 -1.83 10.01
C THR A 152 12.05 -1.98 8.70
N GLN A 153 12.98 -2.94 8.63
CA GLN A 153 13.73 -3.25 7.42
C GLN A 153 12.79 -3.65 6.28
N MET A 154 11.83 -4.54 6.56
CA MET A 154 10.84 -4.97 5.58
C MET A 154 10.01 -3.79 5.07
N LEU A 155 9.53 -2.90 5.95
CA LEU A 155 8.77 -1.72 5.55
C LEU A 155 9.57 -0.76 4.66
N TYR A 156 10.87 -0.58 4.91
CA TYR A 156 11.71 0.23 4.03
C TYR A 156 11.86 -0.40 2.65
N VAL A 157 12.15 -1.71 2.57
CA VAL A 157 12.30 -2.38 1.27
C VAL A 157 10.98 -2.39 0.51
N LEU A 158 9.86 -2.67 1.18
CA LEU A 158 8.53 -2.63 0.57
C LEU A 158 8.19 -1.24 0.04
N GLY A 159 8.39 -0.18 0.83
CA GLY A 159 8.11 1.19 0.40
C GLY A 159 9.03 1.65 -0.75
N PHE A 160 10.29 1.22 -0.74
CA PHE A 160 11.24 1.50 -1.81
C PHE A 160 10.77 0.90 -3.14
N ILE A 161 10.32 -0.37 -3.13
CA ILE A 161 9.94 -1.09 -4.34
C ILE A 161 8.51 -0.73 -4.77
N SER A 162 7.54 -0.68 -3.86
CA SER A 162 6.16 -0.34 -4.22
C SER A 162 6.00 1.11 -4.66
N GLY A 163 6.91 1.98 -4.20
CA GLY A 163 7.03 3.34 -4.69
C GLY A 163 7.81 3.47 -5.99
N ASN A 164 8.39 2.43 -6.57
CA ASN A 164 9.29 2.53 -7.73
C ASN A 164 10.43 3.54 -7.49
N TYR A 165 11.02 3.57 -6.28
CA TYR A 165 12.17 4.44 -5.98
C TYR A 165 13.47 3.87 -6.56
N ASN A 166 13.50 2.57 -6.83
CA ASN A 166 14.61 1.86 -7.48
C ASN A 166 14.92 2.34 -8.91
N GLU A 167 14.00 3.07 -9.54
CA GLU A 167 14.23 3.70 -10.84
C GLU A 167 14.98 5.04 -10.73
N ASP A 168 14.91 5.69 -9.55
CA ASP A 168 15.37 7.06 -9.36
C ASP A 168 16.65 7.13 -8.49
N ILE A 169 16.73 6.33 -7.41
CA ILE A 169 17.77 6.44 -6.37
C ILE A 169 18.20 5.07 -5.81
N ALA A 170 19.39 5.03 -5.19
CA ALA A 170 19.84 3.85 -4.47
C ALA A 170 19.04 3.63 -3.18
N PHE A 171 18.95 2.37 -2.73
CA PHE A 171 18.22 2.01 -1.51
C PHE A 171 18.78 2.73 -0.26
N THR A 172 20.10 2.92 -0.18
CA THR A 172 20.76 3.64 0.92
C THR A 172 20.32 5.10 0.99
N ASP A 173 20.13 5.74 -0.17
CA ASP A 173 19.70 7.13 -0.26
C ASP A 173 18.22 7.25 0.13
N TYR A 174 17.40 6.30 -0.32
CA TYR A 174 16.00 6.19 0.12
C TYR A 174 15.88 6.09 1.65
N VAL A 175 16.65 5.19 2.28
CA VAL A 175 16.64 5.02 3.74
C VAL A 175 17.15 6.28 4.45
N SER A 176 18.23 6.88 3.95
CA SER A 176 18.80 8.10 4.55
C SER A 176 17.82 9.26 4.48
N MET A 177 17.14 9.42 3.34
CA MET A 177 16.12 10.44 3.13
C MET A 177 14.90 10.22 4.02
N GLN A 178 14.41 8.98 4.12
CA GLN A 178 13.29 8.63 5.01
C GLN A 178 13.62 8.94 6.47
N LYS A 179 14.82 8.57 6.95
CA LYS A 179 15.29 8.89 8.30
C LYS A 179 15.44 10.40 8.53
N LYS A 180 15.96 11.13 7.54
CA LYS A 180 16.09 12.58 7.63
C LYS A 180 14.71 13.24 7.75
N LEU A 181 13.75 12.81 6.92
CA LEU A 181 12.36 13.27 6.97
C LEU A 181 11.73 13.02 8.35
N GLU A 182 11.91 11.82 8.91
CA GLU A 182 11.44 11.46 10.25
C GLU A 182 12.11 12.31 11.35
N SER A 183 13.39 12.64 11.20
CA SER A 183 14.14 13.43 12.19
C SER A 183 13.72 14.91 12.22
N VAL A 184 13.33 15.46 11.08
CA VAL A 184 13.00 16.88 10.93
C VAL A 184 11.63 17.21 11.52
N ARG A 185 10.66 16.32 11.35
CA ARG A 185 9.33 16.42 11.98
C ARG A 185 8.84 15.08 12.50
N PRO A 186 9.34 14.65 13.68
CA PRO A 186 8.93 13.37 14.29
C PRO A 186 7.44 13.31 14.61
N ASP A 187 6.83 14.45 14.94
CA ASP A 187 5.41 14.64 15.23
C ASP A 187 4.52 14.35 14.02
N ALA A 188 4.97 14.75 12.82
CA ALA A 188 4.22 14.61 11.59
C ALA A 188 4.20 13.17 11.03
N LYS A 189 5.10 12.29 11.53
CA LYS A 189 5.20 10.86 11.14
C LYS A 189 5.26 10.65 9.62
N LEU A 190 5.99 11.51 8.94
CA LEU A 190 6.00 11.56 7.49
C LEU A 190 6.73 10.37 6.90
N LYS A 191 6.23 9.92 5.74
CA LYS A 191 6.84 8.84 4.99
C LYS A 191 6.86 9.17 3.51
N LEU A 192 7.96 8.83 2.86
CA LEU A 192 8.03 8.79 1.41
C LEU A 192 6.86 7.95 0.87
N GLY A 193 6.26 8.40 -0.22
CA GLY A 193 5.07 7.83 -0.83
C GLY A 193 3.74 8.38 -0.32
N MET A 194 3.72 9.16 0.79
CA MET A 194 2.52 9.85 1.24
C MET A 194 1.97 10.77 0.17
N THR A 195 0.65 10.79 0.02
CA THR A 195 -0.04 11.73 -0.88
C THR A 195 0.05 13.16 -0.36
N ALA A 196 -0.07 14.13 -1.26
CA ALA A 196 -0.18 15.55 -0.95
C ALA A 196 -1.20 15.84 0.19
N LYS A 197 -2.35 15.16 0.15
CA LYS A 197 -3.40 15.26 1.18
C LYS A 197 -2.92 14.75 2.54
N GLN A 198 -2.30 13.58 2.58
CA GLN A 198 -1.76 13.01 3.83
C GLN A 198 -0.70 13.92 4.44
N VAL A 199 0.21 14.45 3.61
CA VAL A 199 1.24 15.38 4.09
C VAL A 199 0.62 16.65 4.65
N ARG A 200 -0.37 17.25 3.99
CA ARG A 200 -1.10 18.42 4.55
C ARG A 200 -1.78 18.11 5.87
N THR A 201 -2.39 16.93 6.02
CA THR A 201 -2.98 16.52 7.30
C THR A 201 -1.92 16.34 8.39
N SER A 202 -0.72 15.87 8.05
CA SER A 202 0.36 15.58 9.00
C SER A 202 1.24 16.79 9.36
N TRP A 203 1.65 17.61 8.39
CA TRP A 203 2.57 18.75 8.56
C TRP A 203 1.84 20.10 8.43
N GLY A 204 0.60 20.12 7.93
CA GLY A 204 -0.10 21.36 7.57
C GLY A 204 0.26 21.84 6.16
N ASP A 205 -0.29 23.01 5.81
CA ASP A 205 -0.10 23.58 4.49
C ASP A 205 1.33 24.16 4.31
N PRO A 206 1.94 23.96 3.13
CA PRO A 206 3.24 24.56 2.83
C PRO A 206 3.11 26.08 2.68
N ALA A 207 4.19 26.79 2.98
CA ALA A 207 4.28 28.24 2.77
C ALA A 207 4.25 28.61 1.28
N LYS A 208 4.79 27.73 0.42
CA LYS A 208 4.81 27.90 -1.03
C LYS A 208 4.80 26.54 -1.73
N VAL A 209 4.09 26.45 -2.86
CA VAL A 209 4.16 25.31 -3.79
C VAL A 209 4.67 25.83 -5.12
N GLU A 210 5.77 25.27 -5.59
CA GLU A 210 6.36 25.58 -6.89
C GLU A 210 6.23 24.38 -7.83
N PRO A 211 5.39 24.44 -8.87
CA PRO A 211 5.36 23.41 -9.89
C PRO A 211 6.65 23.45 -10.69
N LYS A 212 7.21 22.28 -10.98
CA LYS A 212 8.38 22.09 -11.82
C LYS A 212 7.99 21.14 -12.96
N THR A 213 8.09 21.62 -14.19
CA THR A 213 7.91 20.75 -15.35
C THR A 213 9.20 19.96 -15.59
N SER A 214 9.08 18.66 -15.76
CA SER A 214 10.20 17.75 -16.01
C SER A 214 9.77 16.69 -17.01
N ASP A 215 10.71 16.23 -17.84
CA ASP A 215 10.49 15.11 -18.76
C ASP A 215 10.09 13.82 -18.00
N LYS A 216 10.32 13.77 -16.68
CA LYS A 216 10.05 12.63 -15.80
C LYS A 216 8.70 12.70 -15.07
N GLY A 217 7.80 13.61 -15.42
CA GLY A 217 6.46 13.73 -14.82
C GLY A 217 6.23 15.04 -14.08
N ASN A 218 5.08 15.14 -13.40
CA ASN A 218 4.68 16.37 -12.72
C ASN A 218 5.41 16.47 -11.38
N LEU A 219 6.39 17.36 -11.31
CA LEU A 219 7.12 17.65 -10.07
C LEU A 219 6.54 18.87 -9.38
N GLU A 220 6.48 18.82 -8.06
CA GLU A 220 6.18 19.98 -7.23
C GLU A 220 7.18 20.06 -6.10
N GLU A 221 7.60 21.27 -5.77
CA GLU A 221 8.41 21.55 -4.59
C GLU A 221 7.60 22.36 -3.59
N TRP A 222 7.47 21.84 -2.38
CA TRP A 222 6.68 22.43 -1.31
C TRP A 222 7.62 22.96 -0.23
N ALA A 223 7.59 24.27 -0.01
CA ALA A 223 8.42 24.93 0.98
C ALA A 223 7.74 24.95 2.36
N TYR A 224 8.44 24.48 3.38
CA TYR A 224 8.08 24.59 4.79
C TYR A 224 9.13 25.46 5.48
N GLY A 225 8.79 26.73 5.73
CA GLY A 225 9.77 27.71 6.20
C GLY A 225 10.78 28.11 5.11
N THR A 226 12.00 28.46 5.51
CA THR A 226 13.00 29.07 4.61
C THR A 226 13.99 28.08 4.01
N ASN A 227 14.14 26.88 4.61
CA ASN A 227 15.14 25.91 4.22
C ASN A 227 14.64 24.49 3.99
N GLN A 228 13.41 24.14 4.35
CA GLN A 228 12.91 22.76 4.23
C GLN A 228 11.97 22.63 3.04
N PHE A 229 12.27 21.67 2.17
CA PHE A 229 11.54 21.47 0.93
C PHE A 229 11.14 19.99 0.79
N LEU A 230 9.86 19.77 0.51
CA LEU A 230 9.35 18.47 0.11
C LEU A 230 9.22 18.41 -1.40
N ILE A 231 9.68 17.31 -1.98
CA ILE A 231 9.59 17.07 -3.42
C ILE A 231 8.47 16.07 -3.65
N PHE A 232 7.49 16.46 -4.44
CA PHE A 232 6.41 15.59 -4.90
C PHE A 232 6.62 15.25 -6.37
N LYS A 233 6.26 14.02 -6.75
CA LYS A 233 6.14 13.56 -8.13
C LYS A 233 4.79 12.87 -8.25
N ASP A 234 3.99 13.32 -9.20
CA ASP A 234 2.66 12.77 -9.47
C ASP A 234 1.79 12.67 -8.19
N GLY A 235 1.86 13.72 -7.36
CA GLY A 235 1.07 13.86 -6.14
C GLY A 235 1.53 13.03 -4.93
N LYS A 236 2.66 12.31 -5.03
CA LYS A 236 3.26 11.55 -3.94
C LYS A 236 4.58 12.17 -3.49
N LEU A 237 4.82 12.19 -2.17
CA LEU A 237 6.05 12.67 -1.57
C LEU A 237 7.21 11.76 -1.98
N ARG A 238 8.17 12.30 -2.74
CA ARG A 238 9.35 11.57 -3.25
C ARG A 238 10.63 11.92 -2.54
N GLY A 239 10.71 13.10 -1.92
CA GLY A 239 11.94 13.48 -1.27
C GLY A 239 11.84 14.67 -0.34
N PHE A 240 12.94 14.89 0.35
CA PHE A 240 13.14 15.96 1.31
C PHE A 240 14.52 16.58 1.07
N GLN A 241 14.58 17.91 1.05
CA GLN A 241 15.81 18.67 0.90
C GLN A 241 15.86 19.77 1.95
N GLU A 242 17.04 19.95 2.54
CA GLU A 242 17.38 21.15 3.30
C GLU A 242 18.36 21.98 2.50
N ARG A 243 18.10 23.28 2.35
CA ARG A 243 19.02 24.23 1.73
C ARG A 243 19.57 25.18 2.77
N GLU A 244 20.86 25.50 2.70
CA GLU A 244 21.41 26.55 3.55
C GLU A 244 20.78 27.90 3.19
N VAL A 245 20.25 28.59 4.19
CA VAL A 245 19.82 29.98 4.02
C VAL A 245 21.07 30.83 4.04
N SER A 246 21.64 31.14 2.87
CA SER A 246 22.77 32.05 2.80
C SER A 246 22.35 33.40 3.40
N ALA A 247 23.00 33.86 4.47
CA ALA A 247 22.78 35.17 5.09
C ALA A 247 23.25 36.35 4.22
N ASN A 248 23.32 36.18 2.89
CA ASN A 248 23.96 37.11 1.98
C ASN A 248 23.13 37.38 0.72
N SER A 249 21.87 37.80 0.90
CA SER A 249 21.12 38.51 -0.14
C SER A 249 21.49 40.00 -0.19
N THR A 250 22.78 40.32 -0.18
CA THR A 250 23.27 41.65 -0.56
C THR A 250 24.67 41.57 -1.14
N LYS A 251 24.77 41.13 -2.40
CA LYS A 251 25.63 41.72 -3.43
C LYS A 251 25.58 40.87 -4.69
N VAL A 252 24.98 41.44 -5.73
CA VAL A 252 25.41 41.17 -7.10
C VAL A 252 26.92 41.41 -7.13
N LYS A 253 27.70 40.35 -7.35
CA LYS A 253 29.05 40.49 -7.87
C LYS A 253 29.18 39.50 -9.01
N ALA A 254 28.86 39.99 -10.20
CA ALA A 254 29.38 39.41 -11.43
C ALA A 254 30.90 39.46 -11.37
N THR A 255 31.56 38.33 -11.59
CA THR A 255 32.88 38.27 -12.21
C THR A 255 33.11 36.85 -12.76
N ASN A 256 33.01 36.74 -14.08
CA ASN A 256 33.70 35.74 -14.91
C ASN A 256 35.23 36.01 -14.90
N PRO A 257 36.07 35.06 -15.32
CA PRO A 257 36.29 34.80 -16.75
C PRO A 257 35.55 33.60 -17.32
#